data_AF-A0A2H0ANJ5-F1
#
_entry.id   AF-A0A2H0ANJ5-F1
#
_cell.length_a   1.000
_cell.length_b   1.000
_cell.length_c   1.000
_cell.angle_alpha   90.00
_cell.angle_beta   90.00
_cell.angle_gamma   90.00
#
_symmetry.space_group_name_H-M   'P 1'
#
loop_
_entity.id
_entity.type
_entity.pdbx_description
1 polymer ?
#
loop_
_entity_poly.entity_id
_entity_poly.type
_entity_poly.pdbx_seq_one_letter_code
_entity_poly.pdbx_strand_id
1 'polypeptide(L)'
;MELTEWAKLQEEMLKAQLSVVRGYIRNEGGGSTERKTSSSKRKSQMSMITDILIEAGGPLHAMEIIGRVERKYGIKLDRESMVSALTKKV
;
A
#
# COMPACT_ATOMS: atom_id res chain seq x y z
N MET A 1 -28.50 -22.02 15.89
CA MET A 1 -27.86 -21.18 14.86
C MET A 1 -28.99 -20.61 14.03
N GLU A 2 -29.18 -19.29 14.07
CA GLU A 2 -30.28 -18.63 13.37
C GLU A 2 -30.09 -18.78 11.85
N LEU A 3 -31.17 -19.05 11.11
CA LEU A 3 -31.15 -19.27 9.66
C LEU A 3 -30.51 -18.08 8.90
N THR A 4 -30.69 -16.88 9.45
CA THR A 4 -30.15 -15.62 8.94
C THR A 4 -28.64 -15.51 9.11
N GLU A 5 -28.08 -16.01 10.21
CA GLU A 5 -26.63 -16.04 10.45
C GLU A 5 -25.95 -17.06 9.54
N TRP A 6 -26.58 -18.22 9.36
CA TRP A 6 -26.10 -19.23 8.42
C TRP A 6 -26.09 -18.70 6.98
N ALA A 7 -27.17 -18.01 6.56
CA ALA A 7 -27.23 -17.41 5.23
C ALA A 7 -26.15 -16.35 5.00
N LYS A 8 -25.89 -15.48 5.99
CA LYS A 8 -24.81 -14.47 5.92
C LYS A 8 -23.43 -15.11 5.83
N LEU A 9 -23.17 -16.15 6.60
CA LEU A 9 -21.91 -16.89 6.55
C LEU A 9 -21.70 -17.52 5.15
N GLN A 10 -22.75 -18.12 4.59
CA GLN A 10 -22.70 -18.66 3.23
C GLN A 10 -22.45 -17.56 2.19
N GLU A 11 -23.09 -16.40 2.32
CA GLU A 11 -22.89 -15.26 1.44
C GLU A 11 -21.43 -14.77 1.45
N GLU A 12 -20.84 -14.60 2.64
CA GLU A 12 -19.44 -14.18 2.78
C GLU A 12 -18.46 -15.21 2.20
N MET A 13 -18.71 -16.50 2.42
CA MET A 13 -17.89 -17.58 1.84
C MET A 13 -17.95 -17.57 0.31
N LEU A 14 -19.14 -17.42 -0.26
CA LEU A 14 -19.33 -17.35 -1.71
C LEU A 14 -18.67 -16.10 -2.31
N LYS A 15 -18.76 -14.94 -1.64
CA LYS A 15 -18.05 -13.72 -2.05
C LYS A 15 -16.54 -13.92 -2.07
N ALA A 16 -15.97 -14.58 -1.05
CA ALA A 16 -14.55 -14.85 -0.98
C ALA A 16 -14.08 -15.74 -2.14
N GLN A 17 -14.81 -16.83 -2.42
CA GLN A 17 -14.52 -17.71 -3.56
C GLN A 17 -14.61 -16.96 -4.90
N LEU A 18 -15.65 -16.15 -5.09
CA LEU A 18 -15.85 -15.36 -6.30
C LEU A 18 -14.72 -14.33 -6.48
N SER A 19 -14.25 -13.71 -5.40
CA SER A 19 -13.09 -12.81 -5.42
C SER A 19 -11.82 -13.51 -5.92
N VAL A 20 -11.59 -14.76 -5.51
CA VAL A 20 -10.44 -15.56 -5.97
C VAL A 20 -10.55 -15.85 -7.46
N VAL A 21 -11.71 -16.33 -7.93
CA VAL A 21 -11.95 -16.60 -9.36
C VAL A 21 -11.78 -15.35 -10.21
N ARG A 22 -12.36 -14.22 -9.80
CA ARG A 22 -12.16 -12.92 -10.46
C ARG A 22 -10.70 -12.48 -10.44
N GLY A 23 -9.96 -12.84 -9.39
CA GLY A 23 -8.52 -12.62 -9.28
C GLY A 23 -7.77 -13.36 -10.37
N TYR A 24 -8.03 -14.66 -10.55
CA TYR A 24 -7.42 -15.47 -11.60
C TYR A 24 -7.75 -14.96 -13.00
N ILE A 25 -9.02 -14.67 -13.29
CA ILE A 25 -9.45 -14.12 -14.58
C ILE A 25 -8.77 -12.77 -14.86
N ARG A 26 -8.63 -11.91 -13.83
CA ARG A 26 -7.94 -10.62 -13.97
C ARG A 26 -6.43 -10.78 -14.18
N ASN A 27 -5.81 -11.81 -13.59
CA ASN A 27 -4.36 -12.04 -13.68
C ASN A 27 -3.96 -12.61 -15.05
N GLU A 28 -4.83 -13.38 -15.72
CA GLU A 28 -4.64 -13.77 -17.14
C GLU A 28 -4.64 -12.56 -18.10
N GLY A 29 -5.17 -11.40 -17.68
CA GLY A 29 -5.21 -10.15 -18.44
C GLY A 29 -4.07 -9.17 -18.18
N GLY A 30 -3.05 -9.55 -17.40
CA GLY A 30 -1.88 -8.70 -17.12
C GLY A 30 -2.05 -7.78 -15.90
N GLY A 31 -1.15 -7.96 -14.93
CA GLY A 31 -0.88 -6.97 -13.89
C GLY A 31 -1.15 -7.48 -12.47
N SER A 32 -0.06 -7.90 -11.83
CA SER A 32 0.21 -7.95 -10.39
C SER A 32 -0.96 -7.66 -9.43
N THR A 33 -1.20 -8.66 -8.60
CA THR A 33 -2.08 -8.68 -7.44
C THR A 33 -1.80 -7.53 -6.46
N GLU A 34 -2.53 -6.42 -6.56
CA GLU A 34 -2.73 -5.55 -5.42
C GLU A 34 -4.17 -5.68 -4.97
N ARG A 35 -4.36 -6.41 -3.87
CA ARG A 35 -5.58 -6.47 -3.09
C ARG A 35 -6.16 -5.06 -3.01
N LYS A 36 -7.34 -4.85 -3.60
CA LYS A 36 -8.19 -3.69 -3.30
C LYS A 36 -8.75 -3.82 -1.89
N THR A 37 -7.87 -3.82 -0.88
CA THR A 37 -8.27 -3.31 0.42
C THR A 37 -8.51 -1.83 0.19
N SER A 38 -9.74 -1.40 0.43
CA SER A 38 -10.24 -0.03 0.45
C SER A 38 -9.57 0.88 1.49
N SER A 39 -8.31 0.62 1.81
CA SER A 39 -7.38 1.60 2.33
C SER A 39 -6.83 2.36 1.13
N SER A 40 -7.56 3.40 0.70
CA SER A 40 -6.93 4.59 0.13
C SER A 40 -6.01 5.21 1.20
N LYS A 41 -4.95 4.47 1.57
CA LYS A 41 -3.80 5.04 2.24
C LYS A 41 -3.19 5.87 1.13
N ARG A 42 -3.53 7.17 1.14
CA ARG A 42 -2.61 8.22 0.70
C ARG A 42 -1.22 7.71 1.07
N LYS A 43 -0.40 7.34 0.07
CA LYS A 43 0.96 6.82 0.33
C LYS A 43 1.60 7.82 1.28
N SER A 44 1.70 7.44 2.55
CA SER A 44 2.22 8.34 3.57
C SER A 44 3.65 8.62 3.14
N GLN A 45 4.07 9.87 3.22
CA GLN A 45 5.44 10.27 2.89
C GLN A 45 6.48 9.34 3.55
N MET A 46 6.17 8.88 4.76
CA MET A 46 6.96 7.87 5.48
C MET A 46 7.08 6.53 4.77
N SER A 47 6.01 6.01 4.16
CA SER A 47 6.09 4.75 3.39
C SER A 47 7.05 4.90 2.22
N MET A 48 6.98 6.02 1.50
CA MET A 48 7.87 6.28 0.37
C MET A 48 9.33 6.41 0.81
N ILE A 49 9.58 7.05 1.96
CA ILE A 49 10.91 7.17 2.54
C ILE A 49 11.45 5.80 2.96
N THR A 50 10.63 4.98 3.65
CA THR A 50 11.03 3.63 4.08
C THR A 50 11.32 2.73 2.88
N ASP A 51 10.50 2.77 1.83
CA ASP A 51 10.71 1.99 0.61
C ASP A 51 12.07 2.33 -0.04
N ILE A 52 12.43 3.61 -0.07
CA ILE A 52 13.71 4.09 -0.64
C ILE A 52 14.90 3.70 0.24
N LEU A 53 14.75 3.75 1.56
CA LEU A 53 15.80 3.33 2.48
C LEU A 53 16.06 1.81 2.40
N ILE A 54 14.99 1.01 2.28
CA ILE A 54 15.10 -0.44 2.08
C ILE A 54 15.79 -0.75 0.73
N GLU A 55 15.39 -0.06 -0.34
CA GLU A 55 15.98 -0.23 -1.67
C GLU A 55 17.46 0.19 -1.73
N ALA A 56 17.82 1.25 -1.01
CA ALA A 56 19.21 1.73 -0.97
C ALA A 56 20.13 0.86 -0.10
N GLY A 57 19.57 0.05 0.81
CA GLY A 57 20.34 -0.90 1.63
C GLY A 57 21.35 -0.27 2.60
N GLY A 58 21.20 1.02 2.91
CA GLY A 58 22.15 1.75 3.75
C GLY A 58 21.65 3.14 4.18
N PRO A 59 22.37 3.79 5.12
CA PRO A 59 22.00 5.12 5.60
C PRO A 59 22.15 6.13 4.47
N LEU A 60 21.08 6.88 4.22
CA LEU A 60 20.99 7.82 3.11
C LEU A 60 20.83 9.25 3.61
N HIS A 61 21.51 10.20 2.95
CA HIS A 61 21.35 11.61 3.29
C HIS A 61 19.93 12.09 2.92
N ALA A 62 19.32 12.94 3.75
CA ALA A 62 17.93 13.39 3.58
C ALA A 62 17.66 14.00 2.18
N MET A 63 18.62 14.75 1.64
CA MET A 63 18.51 15.33 0.29
C MET A 63 18.46 14.26 -0.81
N GLU A 64 19.15 13.14 -0.61
CA GLU A 64 19.18 12.03 -1.55
C GLU A 64 17.90 11.21 -1.50
N ILE A 65 17.28 11.12 -0.32
CA ILE A 65 15.92 10.57 -0.16
C ILE A 65 14.92 11.41 -0.94
N ILE A 66 14.92 12.75 -0.77
CA ILE A 66 14.01 13.66 -1.50
C ILE A 66 14.18 13.48 -3.01
N GLY A 67 15.42 13.50 -3.52
CA GLY A 67 15.68 13.32 -4.95
C GLY A 67 15.31 11.94 -5.49
N ARG A 68 15.35 10.88 -4.66
CA ARG A 68 14.86 9.55 -5.05
C ARG A 68 13.34 9.45 -5.00
N VAL A 69 12.67 10.09 -4.05
CA VAL A 69 11.20 10.16 -3.99
C VAL A 69 10.65 10.90 -5.21
N GLU A 70 11.24 12.06 -5.54
CA GLU A 70 10.84 12.84 -6.70
C GLU A 70 11.01 12.06 -8.00
N ARG A 71 12.13 11.35 -8.18
CA ARG A 71 12.35 10.52 -9.38
C ARG A 71 11.43 9.30 -9.45
N LYS A 72 11.15 8.64 -8.32
CA LYS A 72 10.41 7.37 -8.29
C LYS A 72 8.90 7.56 -8.25
N TYR A 73 8.41 8.62 -7.59
CA TYR A 73 6.99 8.86 -7.37
C TYR A 73 6.48 10.16 -8.02
N GLY A 74 7.36 11.03 -8.54
CA GLY A 74 6.98 12.29 -9.18
C GLY A 74 6.42 13.34 -8.22
N ILE A 75 6.61 13.17 -6.91
CA ILE A 75 6.06 14.03 -5.86
C ILE A 75 7.21 14.83 -5.24
N LYS A 76 7.11 16.17 -5.27
CA LYS A 76 7.99 17.06 -4.52
C LYS A 76 7.77 16.86 -3.03
N LEU A 77 8.75 16.26 -2.38
CA LEU A 77 8.69 15.99 -0.96
C LEU A 77 9.27 17.19 -0.21
N ASP A 78 8.42 17.91 0.52
CA ASP A 78 8.85 19.07 1.28
C ASP A 78 9.68 18.66 2.51
N ARG A 79 10.85 19.30 2.66
CA ARG A 79 11.86 18.99 3.68
C ARG A 79 11.28 19.11 5.09
N GLU A 80 10.41 20.10 5.33
CA GLU A 80 9.77 20.30 6.63
C GLU A 80 8.78 19.18 6.95
N SER A 81 8.06 18.68 5.94
CA SER A 81 7.16 17.53 6.05
C SER A 81 7.90 16.26 6.46
N MET A 82 9.09 16.02 5.89
CA MET A 82 9.95 14.89 6.28
C MET A 82 10.45 14.99 7.72
N VAL A 83 10.98 16.14 8.10
CA VAL A 83 11.52 16.35 9.45
C VAL A 83 10.40 16.25 10.48
N SER A 84 9.23 16.84 10.22
CA SER A 84 8.06 16.71 11.08
C SER A 84 7.60 15.26 11.25
N ALA A 85 7.62 14.48 10.16
CA ALA A 85 7.22 13.07 10.18
C ALA A 85 8.25 12.19 10.92
N LEU A 86 9.54 12.48 10.78
CA LEU A 86 10.61 11.80 11.52
C LEU A 86 10.54 12.14 13.02
N THR A 87 10.41 13.41 13.37
CA THR A 87 10.37 13.86 14.78
C THR A 87 9.10 13.40 15.51
N LYS A 88 7.94 13.33 14.85
CA LYS A 88 6.69 12.83 15.48
C LYS A 88 6.71 11.35 15.83
N LYS A 89 7.69 10.60 15.32
CA LYS A 89 7.78 9.14 15.45
C LYS A 89 8.88 8.69 16.42
N VAL A 90 9.68 9.62 16.94
CA VAL A 90 10.63 9.44 18.06
C VAL A 90 9.95 9.86 19.36
#